data_AF-A0A3S3BQ20-F1
#
_entry.id   AF-A0A3S3BQ20-F1
#
_cell.length_a   1.000
_cell.length_b   1.000
_cell.length_c   1.000
_cell.angle_alpha   90.00
_cell.angle_beta   90.00
_cell.angle_gamma   90.00
#
_symmetry.space_group_name_H-M   'P 1'
#
loop_
_entity.id
_entity.type
_entity.pdbx_description
1 polymer ?
#
loop_
_entity_poly.entity_id
_entity_poly.type
_entity_poly.pdbx_seq_one_letter_code
_entity_poly.pdbx_strand_id
1 'polypeptide(L)' 'MSAETRLLVDALQIWKLPKGTKFCELGSLGRTFTVGVRSGQLWHGDTPCGVEAVELPVVIL' A
#
# COMPACT_ATOMS: atom_id res chain seq x y z
N MET A 1 15.67 -8.30 13.52
CA MET A 1 15.61 -7.08 12.70
C MET A 1 14.25 -6.47 12.98
N SER A 2 14.18 -5.29 13.63
CA SER A 2 12.93 -4.55 13.74
C SER A 2 12.53 -4.15 12.32
N ALA A 3 11.39 -4.64 11.84
CA ALA A 3 10.82 -4.11 10.60
C ALA A 3 10.59 -2.62 10.85
N GLU A 4 11.36 -1.74 10.19
CA GLU A 4 11.12 -0.31 10.29
C GLU A 4 9.75 -0.03 9.67
N THR A 5 8.77 0.26 10.51
CA THR A 5 7.45 0.69 10.09
C THR A 5 7.59 2.02 9.37
N ARG A 6 7.61 1.97 8.04
CA ARG A 6 7.72 3.16 7.20
C ARG A 6 6.34 3.74 6.92
N LEU A 7 6.13 4.98 7.38
CA LEU A 7 4.95 5.78 7.09
C LEU A 7 5.06 6.40 5.69
N LEU A 8 4.03 6.24 4.87
CA LEU A 8 3.89 6.91 3.58
C LEU A 8 2.69 7.84 3.63
N VAL A 9 2.93 9.12 3.30
CA VAL A 9 1.91 10.18 3.28
C VAL A 9 1.60 10.66 1.86
N ASP A 10 2.19 10.01 0.86
CA ASP A 10 2.07 10.34 -0.56
C ASP A 10 1.91 9.06 -1.38
N ALA A 11 0.86 9.02 -2.20
CA ALA A 11 0.51 7.95 -3.11
C ALA A 11 1.65 7.63 -4.10
N LEU A 12 2.45 8.63 -4.52
CA LEU A 12 3.59 8.41 -5.41
C LEU A 12 4.69 7.56 -4.76
N GLN A 13 4.76 7.50 -3.43
CA GLN A 13 5.69 6.64 -2.73
C GLN A 13 5.26 5.17 -2.80
N ILE A 14 3.95 4.90 -2.84
CA ILE A 14 3.39 3.56 -3.02
C ILE A 14 3.78 3.00 -4.39
N TRP A 15 3.81 3.83 -5.43
CA TRP A 15 4.20 3.43 -6.80
C TRP A 15 5.64 2.93 -6.91
N LYS A 16 6.51 3.37 -5.99
CA LYS A 16 7.93 3.01 -5.96
C LYS A 16 8.20 1.78 -5.10
N LEU A 17 7.17 1.22 -4.47
CA LEU A 17 7.32 0.04 -3.64
C LEU A 17 7.60 -1.19 -4.50
N PRO A 18 8.43 -2.13 -4.01
CA PRO A 18 8.61 -3.42 -4.65
C PRO A 18 7.29 -4.16 -4.83
N LYS A 19 7.20 -4.96 -5.90
CA LYS A 19 6.13 -5.96 -6.06
C LYS A 19 6.03 -6.82 -4.81
N GLY A 20 4.80 -7.07 -4.35
CA GLY A 20 4.52 -7.92 -3.22
C GLY A 20 4.66 -7.23 -1.86
N THR A 21 5.11 -5.98 -1.81
CA THR A 21 5.06 -5.19 -0.58
C THR A 21 3.63 -5.06 -0.10
N LYS A 22 3.43 -5.28 1.20
CA LYS A 22 2.14 -5.07 1.87
C LYS A 22 2.18 -3.76 2.63
N PHE A 23 1.06 -3.05 2.63
CA PHE A 23 0.90 -1.86 3.44
C PHE A 23 -0.54 -1.76 3.94
N CYS A 24 -0.73 -1.04 5.04
CA CYS A 24 -2.02 -0.86 5.70
C CYS A 24 -2.36 0.63 5.80
N GLU A 25 -3.60 1.00 5.52
CA GLU A 25 -4.12 2.33 5.81
C GLU A 25 -4.15 2.59 7.32
N LEU A 26 -3.76 3.79 7.73
CA LEU A 26 -3.95 4.27 9.10
C LEU A 26 -5.30 4.98 9.29
N GLY A 27 -6.05 5.15 8.21
CA GLY A 27 -7.38 5.74 8.19
C GLY A 27 -8.46 4.83 8.77
N SER A 28 -9.70 5.29 8.66
CA SER A 28 -10.86 4.65 9.30
C SER A 28 -11.16 3.23 8.82
N LEU A 29 -10.75 2.90 7.58
CA LEU A 29 -11.01 1.60 6.97
C LEU A 29 -9.95 0.53 7.31
N GLY A 30 -8.73 0.95 7.66
CA GLY A 30 -7.64 0.04 8.05
C GLY A 30 -7.33 -1.07 7.03
N ARG A 31 -7.52 -0.81 5.73
CA ARG A 31 -7.40 -1.86 4.71
C ARG A 31 -5.93 -2.16 4.42
N THR A 32 -5.65 -3.43 4.15
CA THR A 32 -4.33 -3.89 3.75
C THR A 32 -4.29 -4.16 2.25
N PHE A 33 -3.28 -3.61 1.58
CA PHE A 33 -3.07 -3.77 0.16
C PHE A 33 -1.75 -4.48 -0.12
N THR A 34 -1.68 -5.12 -1.30
CA THR A 34 -0.45 -5.72 -1.82
C THR A 34 -0.10 -5.08 -3.16
N VAL A 35 1.16 -4.68 -3.33
CA VAL A 35 1.66 -4.09 -4.59
C VAL A 35 1.72 -5.16 -5.68
N GLY A 36 1.06 -4.87 -6.80
CA GLY A 36 0.96 -5.74 -7.96
C GLY A 36 2.23 -5.78 -8.81
N VAL A 37 2.12 -6.41 -9.98
CA VAL A 37 3.24 -6.60 -10.92
C VAL A 37 3.41 -5.39 -11.84
N ARG A 38 2.30 -4.69 -12.13
CA ARG A 38 2.28 -3.52 -13.00
C ARG A 38 2.37 -2.25 -12.16
N SER A 39 2.98 -1.20 -12.71
CA SER A 39 3.03 0.12 -12.05
C SER A 39 1.62 0.60 -11.71
N GLY A 40 1.42 1.06 -10.48
CA GLY A 40 0.12 1.54 -9.97
C GLY A 40 -0.93 0.45 -9.70
N GLN A 41 -0.63 -0.83 -9.98
CA GLN A 41 -1.54 -1.93 -9.67
C GLN A 41 -1.43 -2.31 -8.19
N LEU A 42 -2.56 -2.38 -7.51
CA LEU A 42 -2.68 -2.89 -6.15
C LEU A 42 -3.70 -4.03 -6.08
N TRP A 43 -3.62 -4.79 -5.00
CA TRP A 43 -4.59 -5.83 -4.65
C TRP A 43 -5.10 -5.61 -3.23
N HIS A 44 -6.42 -5.58 -3.07
CA HIS A 44 -7.09 -5.68 -1.79
C HIS A 44 -7.74 -7.08 -1.70
N GLY A 45 -7.11 -7.99 -0.97
CA GLY A 45 -7.41 -9.42 -1.08
C GLY A 45 -7.21 -9.90 -2.53
N ASP A 46 -8.25 -10.49 -3.11
CA ASP A 46 -8.25 -10.97 -4.51
C ASP A 46 -8.77 -9.93 -5.51
N THR A 47 -9.10 -8.72 -5.06
CA THR A 47 -9.66 -7.66 -5.93
C THR A 47 -8.56 -6.70 -6.38
N PRO A 48 -8.34 -6.51 -7.69
CA PRO A 48 -7.41 -5.50 -8.18
C PRO A 48 -8.00 -4.10 -8.01
N CYS A 49 -7.19 -3.15 -7.54
CA CYS A 49 -7.57 -1.75 -7.40
C CYS A 49 -6.40 -0.82 -7.78
N GLY A 50 -6.71 0.44 -8.04
CA GLY A 50 -5.71 1.48 -8.25
C GLY A 50 -5.30 2.17 -6.95
N VAL A 51 -4.21 2.93 -7.01
CA VAL A 51 -3.68 3.69 -5.87
C VAL A 51 -4.63 4.79 -5.42
N GLU A 52 -5.48 5.29 -6.31
CA GLU A 52 -6.54 6.26 -6.00
C GLU A 52 -7.59 5.75 -5.02
N ALA A 53 -7.69 4.43 -4.82
CA ALA A 53 -8.59 3.84 -3.83
C ALA A 53 -8.01 3.82 -2.40
N VAL A 54 -6.73 4.18 -2.24
CA VAL A 54 -6.00 4.13 -0.97
C VAL A 54 -6.20 5.42 -0.17
N GLU A 55 -6.61 5.28 1.08
CA GLU A 55 -6.64 6.35 2.07
C GLU A 55 -5.24 6.53 2.67
N LEU A 56 -4.62 7.69 2.41
CA LEU A 56 -3.36 8.07 3.06
C LEU A 56 -3.63 8.62 4.47
N PRO A 57 -2.72 8.44 5.44
CA PRO A 57 -1.42 7.80 5.29
C PRO A 57 -1.48 6.27 5.46
N VAL A 58 -0.44 5.59 4.97
CA VAL A 58 -0.27 4.13 5.09
C VAL A 58 1.03 3.76 5.78
N VAL A 59 1.10 2.55 6.33
CA VAL A 59 2.31 1.95 6.90
C VAL A 59 2.70 0.69 6.17
N ILE A 60 3.98 0.51 5.90
CA ILE A 60 4.51 -0.75 5.35
C ILE A 60 4.53 -1.82 6.45
N LEU A 61 4.10 -3.03 6.10
CA LEU A 61 4.04 -4.22 6.97
C LEU A 61 5.23 -5.15 6.77
#